data_AF-A0A376AAP1-F1
#
_entry.id   AF-A0A376AAP1-F1
#
_cell.length_a   1.000
_cell.length_b   1.000
_cell.length_c   1.000
_cell.angle_alpha   90.00
_cell.angle_beta   90.00
_cell.angle_gamma   90.00
#
_symmetry.space_group_name_H-M   'P 1'
#
loop_
_entity.id
_entity.type
_entity.pdbx_description
1 polymer ?
#
loop_
_entity_poly.entity_id
_entity_poly.type
_entity_poly.pdbx_seq_one_letter_code
_entity_poly.pdbx_strand_id
1 'polypeptide(L)'
;MIAEEGGRQGIAFVQAPEMSSGVCTGKDAATAFDCAKKQCVDGGGTDEDCLEQAYCFPARFSVDVVMQSSEGPHWHEYYCGWDTKELALAAAKIACDNIKRPYLIECTPVLIYDEDGRSEEVEMDN
;
A
#
# COMPACT_ATOMS: atom_id res chain seq x y z
N MET A 1 -2.61 28.71 13.86
CA MET A 1 -2.56 27.24 13.72
C MET A 1 -1.09 26.87 13.77
N ILE A 2 -0.68 26.18 14.83
CA ILE A 2 0.73 25.85 15.08
C ILE A 2 0.99 24.56 14.31
N ALA A 3 1.90 24.58 13.35
CA ALA A 3 2.40 23.37 12.71
C ALA A 3 3.13 22.56 13.79
N GLU A 4 2.71 21.32 14.03
CA GLU A 4 3.49 20.40 14.87
C GLU A 4 4.89 20.25 14.28
N GLU A 5 5.89 20.18 15.15
CA GLU A 5 7.30 20.08 14.78
C GLU A 5 7.57 18.73 14.09
N GLY A 6 7.38 18.71 12.77
CA GLY A 6 7.49 17.53 11.93
C GLY A 6 6.62 17.74 10.70
N GLY A 7 7.21 18.27 9.61
CA GLY A 7 6.49 18.39 8.34
C GLY A 7 5.83 17.05 7.97
N ARG A 8 4.71 17.11 7.22
CA ARG A 8 3.98 15.91 6.79
C ARG A 8 4.96 14.87 6.25
N GLN A 9 4.83 13.63 6.69
CA GLN A 9 5.63 12.52 6.20
C GLN A 9 5.05 11.95 4.90
N GLY A 10 5.86 11.21 4.16
CA GLY A 10 5.37 10.33 3.11
C GLY A 10 5.37 8.88 3.57
N ILE A 11 4.64 8.02 2.86
CA ILE A 11 4.54 6.58 3.11
C ILE A 11 5.06 5.83 1.88
N ALA A 12 5.85 4.79 2.12
CA ALA A 12 6.40 3.91 1.10
C ALA A 12 5.94 2.47 1.30
N PHE A 13 5.68 1.80 0.20
CA PHE A 13 5.27 0.39 0.14
C PHE A 13 6.28 -0.39 -0.69
N VAL A 14 6.75 -1.51 -0.15
CA VAL A 14 7.67 -2.45 -0.79
C VAL A 14 7.04 -3.82 -0.77
N GLN A 15 7.17 -4.57 -1.87
CA GLN A 15 6.65 -5.91 -1.97
C GLN A 15 7.66 -6.85 -2.62
N ALA A 16 7.82 -8.02 -2.01
CA ALA A 16 8.32 -9.21 -2.66
C ALA A 16 7.12 -10.13 -2.92
N PRO A 17 6.60 -10.18 -4.17
CA PRO A 17 5.39 -10.92 -4.48
C PRO A 17 5.44 -12.35 -3.93
N GLU A 18 4.34 -12.78 -3.31
CA GLU A 18 4.17 -14.11 -2.69
C GLU A 18 5.10 -14.41 -1.48
N MET A 19 6.00 -13.50 -1.09
CA MET A 19 6.99 -13.74 -0.03
C MET A 19 6.85 -12.80 1.16
N SER A 20 6.92 -11.49 0.91
CA SER A 20 6.94 -10.51 1.99
C SER A 20 6.53 -9.11 1.52
N SER A 21 6.34 -8.21 2.47
CA SER A 21 6.07 -6.80 2.21
C SER A 21 6.63 -5.93 3.34
N GLY A 22 6.75 -4.65 3.08
CA GLY A 22 7.14 -3.67 4.08
C GLY A 22 6.51 -2.32 3.81
N VAL A 23 6.17 -1.62 4.91
CA VAL A 23 5.53 -0.31 4.87
C VAL A 23 6.19 0.59 5.90
N CYS A 24 6.67 1.75 5.47
CA CYS A 24 7.24 2.74 6.37
C CYS A 24 6.83 4.15 5.99
N THR A 25 6.69 5.00 7.00
CA THR A 25 6.67 6.45 6.83
C THR A 25 8.09 7.02 6.91
N GLY A 26 8.30 8.15 6.25
CA GLY A 26 9.59 8.82 6.21
C GLY A 26 9.48 10.29 5.83
N LYS A 27 10.52 11.05 6.15
CA LYS A 27 10.61 12.49 5.81
C LYS A 27 10.75 12.74 4.30
N ASP A 28 11.21 11.74 3.56
CA ASP A 28 11.40 11.74 2.11
C ASP A 28 11.25 10.31 1.56
N ALA A 29 11.20 10.15 0.24
CA ALA A 29 10.99 8.85 -0.41
C ALA A 29 12.11 7.86 -0.10
N ALA A 30 13.37 8.31 -0.12
CA ALA A 30 14.52 7.44 0.10
C ALA A 30 14.49 6.82 1.51
N THR A 31 14.30 7.65 2.54
CA THR A 31 14.22 7.17 3.93
C THR A 31 13.04 6.23 4.17
N ALA A 32 11.89 6.49 3.53
CA ALA A 32 10.72 5.63 3.63
C ALA A 32 10.94 4.27 2.93
N PHE A 33 11.47 4.27 1.70
CA PHE A 33 11.74 3.03 0.97
C PHE A 33 12.84 2.19 1.61
N ASP A 34 13.93 2.78 2.09
CA ASP A 34 15.00 2.04 2.77
C ASP A 34 14.46 1.28 3.99
N CYS A 35 13.58 1.93 4.77
CA CYS A 35 12.91 1.32 5.91
C CYS A 35 11.93 0.22 5.48
N ALA A 36 11.09 0.47 4.48
CA ALA A 36 10.10 -0.49 3.99
C ALA A 36 10.80 -1.73 3.39
N LYS A 37 11.89 -1.52 2.65
CA LYS A 37 12.70 -2.59 2.09
C LYS A 37 13.33 -3.45 3.18
N LYS A 38 13.85 -2.81 4.23
CA LYS A 38 14.35 -3.54 5.40
C LYS A 38 13.26 -4.42 6.02
N GLN A 39 12.05 -3.91 6.21
CA GLN A 39 10.94 -4.71 6.73
C GLN A 39 10.60 -5.91 5.82
N CYS A 40 10.57 -5.70 4.50
CA CYS A 40 10.33 -6.76 3.52
C CYS A 40 11.40 -7.87 3.59
N VAL A 41 12.68 -7.50 3.70
CA VAL A 41 13.78 -8.47 3.82
C VAL A 41 13.74 -9.18 5.18
N ASP A 42 13.53 -8.45 6.28
CA ASP A 42 13.39 -9.03 7.61
C ASP A 42 12.18 -9.98 7.71
N GLY A 43 11.15 -9.73 6.88
CA GLY A 43 9.96 -10.56 6.73
C GLY A 43 10.11 -11.75 5.78
N GLY A 44 11.30 -11.98 5.22
CA GLY A 44 11.61 -13.18 4.43
C GLY A 44 11.78 -12.97 2.91
N GLY A 45 11.65 -11.73 2.42
CA GLY A 45 12.05 -11.39 1.06
C GLY A 45 13.57 -11.31 0.89
N THR A 46 14.04 -11.23 -0.35
CA THR A 46 15.45 -10.92 -0.66
C THR A 46 15.59 -9.45 -1.08
N ASP A 47 16.82 -8.91 -1.06
CA ASP A 47 17.08 -7.55 -1.54
C ASP A 47 16.67 -7.34 -3.00
N GLU A 48 16.74 -8.38 -3.82
CA GLU A 48 16.40 -8.35 -5.25
C GLU A 48 14.88 -8.44 -5.47
N ASP A 49 14.19 -9.20 -4.61
CA ASP A 49 12.75 -9.42 -4.72
C ASP A 49 11.92 -8.33 -4.04
N CYS A 50 12.46 -7.61 -3.06
CA CYS A 50 11.77 -6.52 -2.38
C CYS A 50 11.74 -5.25 -3.25
N LEU A 51 10.72 -5.16 -4.11
CA LEU A 51 10.52 -4.10 -5.09
C LEU A 51 9.74 -2.91 -4.51
N GLU A 52 10.18 -1.69 -4.86
CA GLU A 52 9.47 -0.45 -4.52
C GLU A 52 8.16 -0.35 -5.33
N GLN A 53 7.03 -0.34 -4.63
CA GLN A 53 5.71 -0.34 -5.26
C GLN A 53 5.14 1.07 -5.41
N ALA A 54 5.11 1.84 -4.31
CA ALA A 54 4.51 3.17 -4.29
C ALA A 54 5.11 4.04 -3.19
N TYR A 55 5.16 5.34 -3.44
CA TYR A 55 5.42 6.37 -2.44
C TYR A 55 4.41 7.50 -2.59
N CYS A 56 3.82 7.93 -1.48
CA CYS A 56 2.90 9.05 -1.46
C CYS A 56 3.35 10.12 -0.46
N PHE A 57 3.31 11.36 -0.92
CA PHE A 57 3.54 12.54 -0.09
C PHE A 57 2.44 13.58 -0.34
N PRO A 58 1.74 14.06 0.69
CA PRO A 58 1.77 13.55 2.07
C PRO A 58 1.20 12.12 2.16
N ALA A 59 1.58 11.37 3.20
CA ALA A 59 1.16 9.98 3.42
C ALA A 59 -0.37 9.81 3.38
N ARG A 60 -1.06 10.55 4.26
CA ARG A 60 -2.54 10.52 4.43
C ARG A 60 -3.06 9.08 4.43
N PHE A 61 -4.23 8.83 3.84
CA PHE A 61 -4.79 7.49 3.75
C PHE A 61 -4.31 6.74 2.50
N SER A 62 -4.01 5.46 2.70
CA SER A 62 -3.63 4.53 1.62
C SER A 62 -4.38 3.23 1.76
N VAL A 63 -4.84 2.66 0.66
CA VAL A 63 -5.45 1.32 0.65
C VAL A 63 -4.55 0.33 -0.07
N ASP A 64 -4.38 -0.83 0.53
CA ASP A 64 -3.77 -2.01 -0.07
C ASP A 64 -4.87 -2.88 -0.68
N VAL A 65 -4.70 -3.20 -1.96
CA VAL A 65 -5.64 -4.00 -2.72
C VAL A 65 -4.93 -5.27 -3.19
N VAL A 66 -5.41 -6.39 -2.70
CA VAL A 66 -4.99 -7.71 -3.14
C VAL A 66 -5.53 -7.99 -4.54
N MET A 67 -4.68 -8.49 -5.42
CA MET A 67 -4.99 -8.76 -6.82
C MET A 67 -4.55 -10.18 -7.17
N GLN A 68 -5.47 -11.00 -7.70
CA GLN A 68 -5.15 -12.34 -8.20
C GLN A 68 -5.55 -12.44 -9.67
N SER A 69 -4.59 -12.75 -10.53
CA SER A 69 -4.87 -13.08 -11.93
C SER A 69 -5.35 -14.52 -12.07
N SER A 70 -6.27 -14.75 -13.01
CA SER A 70 -6.63 -16.07 -13.51
C SER A 70 -5.44 -16.86 -14.08
N GLU A 71 -4.36 -16.18 -14.45
CA GLU A 71 -3.14 -16.78 -15.00
C GLU A 71 -2.10 -17.16 -13.92
N GLY A 72 -2.41 -16.95 -12.64
CA GLY A 72 -1.59 -17.46 -11.52
C GLY A 72 -1.02 -16.42 -10.55
N PRO A 73 -0.47 -15.26 -10.97
CA PRO A 73 0.22 -14.39 -10.03
C PRO A 73 -0.74 -13.68 -9.05
N HIS A 74 -0.28 -13.59 -7.81
CA HIS A 74 -0.85 -12.80 -6.73
C HIS A 74 0.06 -11.59 -6.44
N TRP A 75 -0.50 -10.40 -6.41
CA TRP A 75 0.23 -9.17 -6.06
C TRP A 75 -0.65 -8.18 -5.30
N HIS A 76 -0.02 -7.12 -4.80
CA HIS A 76 -0.70 -6.04 -4.12
C HIS A 76 -0.51 -4.73 -4.88
N GLU A 77 -1.58 -3.95 -4.99
CA GLU A 77 -1.57 -2.58 -5.50
C GLU A 77 -1.93 -1.61 -4.38
N TYR A 78 -1.14 -0.54 -4.26
CA TYR A 78 -1.34 0.48 -3.24
C TYR A 78 -1.88 1.76 -3.87
N TYR A 79 -2.99 2.26 -3.34
CA TYR A 79 -3.61 3.51 -3.77
C TYR A 79 -3.56 4.50 -2.60
N CYS A 80 -2.65 5.48 -2.67
CA CYS A 80 -2.24 6.29 -1.52
C CYS A 80 -2.42 7.81 -1.71
N GLY A 81 -2.32 8.56 -0.60
CA GLY A 81 -2.37 10.03 -0.57
C GLY A 81 -3.79 10.63 -0.46
N TRP A 82 -4.79 9.83 -0.10
CA TRP A 82 -6.19 10.24 -0.07
C TRP A 82 -6.52 11.04 1.20
N ASP A 83 -7.33 12.09 1.05
CA ASP A 83 -7.71 12.96 2.18
C ASP A 83 -8.50 12.24 3.29
N THR A 84 -9.28 11.21 2.95
CA THR A 84 -10.09 10.46 3.91
C THR A 84 -10.05 8.96 3.62
N LYS A 85 -10.38 8.16 4.64
CA LYS A 85 -10.53 6.70 4.55
C LYS A 85 -11.53 6.31 3.46
N GLU A 86 -12.66 7.00 3.37
CA GLU A 86 -13.70 6.72 2.39
C GLU A 86 -13.23 6.93 0.95
N LEU A 87 -12.39 7.95 0.71
CA LEU A 87 -11.82 8.21 -0.62
C LEU A 87 -10.78 7.15 -1.01
N ALA A 88 -9.97 6.68 -0.06
CA ALA A 88 -9.05 5.57 -0.30
C ALA A 88 -9.83 4.30 -0.67
N LEU A 89 -10.87 3.94 0.08
CA LEU A 89 -11.71 2.78 -0.21
C LEU A 89 -12.45 2.92 -1.55
N ALA A 90 -12.90 4.12 -1.90
CA ALA A 90 -13.49 4.39 -3.21
C ALA A 90 -12.48 4.18 -4.36
N ALA A 91 -11.21 4.53 -4.14
CA ALA A 91 -10.14 4.28 -5.11
C ALA A 91 -9.92 2.79 -5.35
N ALA A 92 -9.91 1.97 -4.28
CA ALA A 92 -9.85 0.51 -4.41
C ALA A 92 -11.04 -0.04 -5.21
N LYS A 93 -12.26 0.45 -4.95
CA LYS A 93 -13.44 0.05 -5.72
C LYS A 93 -13.31 0.36 -7.21
N ILE A 94 -12.72 1.49 -7.57
CA ILE A 94 -12.47 1.88 -8.96
C ILE A 94 -11.36 1.03 -9.58
N ALA A 95 -10.31 0.73 -8.82
CA ALA A 95 -9.23 -0.15 -9.24
C ALA A 95 -9.74 -1.57 -9.58
N CYS A 96 -10.70 -2.06 -8.80
CA CYS A 96 -11.33 -3.36 -8.96
C CYS A 96 -12.48 -3.41 -9.97
N ASP A 97 -12.50 -2.50 -10.95
CA ASP A 97 -13.46 -2.55 -12.05
C ASP A 97 -13.21 -3.79 -12.94
N ASN A 98 -14.01 -4.82 -12.72
CA ASN A 98 -13.95 -6.11 -13.41
C ASN A 98 -14.30 -6.05 -14.91
N ILE A 99 -14.97 -4.99 -15.36
CA ILE A 99 -15.19 -4.75 -16.80
C ILE A 99 -13.87 -4.38 -17.46
N LYS A 100 -13.04 -3.59 -16.77
CA LYS A 100 -11.74 -3.14 -17.27
C LYS A 100 -10.62 -4.13 -17.01
N ARG A 101 -10.75 -4.98 -15.97
CA ARG A 101 -9.75 -5.97 -15.57
C ARG A 101 -10.36 -7.38 -15.51
N PRO A 102 -10.88 -7.92 -16.64
CA PRO A 102 -11.60 -9.20 -16.65
C PRO A 102 -10.71 -10.43 -16.39
N TYR A 103 -9.38 -10.24 -16.37
CA TYR A 103 -8.41 -11.30 -16.08
C TYR A 103 -8.23 -11.54 -14.57
N LEU A 104 -8.72 -10.64 -13.71
CA LEU A 104 -8.65 -10.76 -12.26
C LEU A 104 -9.76 -11.70 -11.74
N ILE A 105 -9.38 -12.69 -10.94
CA ILE A 105 -10.31 -13.54 -10.19
C ILE A 105 -10.49 -13.07 -8.75
N GLU A 106 -9.57 -12.26 -8.23
CA GLU A 106 -9.68 -11.56 -6.96
C GLU A 106 -9.20 -10.12 -7.12
N CYS A 107 -9.94 -9.19 -6.54
CA CYS A 107 -9.56 -7.79 -6.42
C CYS A 107 -10.28 -7.21 -5.21
N THR A 108 -9.57 -7.07 -4.10
CA THR A 108 -10.18 -6.80 -2.80
C THR A 108 -9.31 -5.85 -1.98
N PRO A 109 -9.83 -4.75 -1.41
CA PRO A 109 -9.09 -4.00 -0.41
C PRO A 109 -8.90 -4.85 0.85
N VAL A 110 -7.67 -4.97 1.34
CA VAL A 110 -7.33 -5.82 2.50
C VAL A 110 -6.88 -5.03 3.71
N LEU A 111 -6.13 -3.95 3.49
CA LEU A 111 -5.64 -3.07 4.56
C LEU A 111 -5.85 -1.62 4.16
N ILE A 112 -6.06 -0.76 5.16
CA ILE A 112 -5.96 0.68 5.01
C ILE A 112 -4.96 1.23 6.01
N TYR A 113 -4.10 2.12 5.54
CA TYR A 113 -3.05 2.78 6.30
C TYR A 113 -3.42 4.24 6.53
N ASP A 114 -3.19 4.73 7.74
CA ASP A 114 -3.28 6.15 8.08
C ASP A 114 -1.97 6.91 7.79
N GLU A 115 -1.94 8.20 8.13
CA GLU A 115 -0.79 9.07 7.84
C GLU A 115 0.48 8.71 8.62
N ASP A 116 0.34 7.95 9.71
CA ASP A 116 1.43 7.43 10.53
C ASP A 116 1.89 6.04 10.07
N GLY A 117 1.26 5.48 9.04
CA GLY A 117 1.51 4.14 8.52
C GLY A 117 0.90 3.03 9.39
N ARG A 118 -0.04 3.34 10.28
CA ARG A 118 -0.78 2.33 11.04
C ARG A 118 -1.85 1.73 10.16
N SER A 119 -1.93 0.40 10.15
CA SER A 119 -2.89 -0.34 9.34
C SER A 119 -4.07 -0.83 10.15
N GLU A 120 -5.23 -0.89 9.51
CA GLU A 120 -6.40 -1.65 9.95
C GLU A 120 -6.92 -2.52 8.80
N GLU A 121 -7.51 -3.67 9.13
CA GLU A 121 -8.17 -4.53 8.14
C GLU A 121 -9.42 -3.85 7.59
N VAL A 122 -9.68 -4.04 6.30
CA VAL A 122 -10.90 -3.55 5.67
C VAL A 122 -12.00 -4.59 5.88
N GLU A 123 -12.96 -4.28 6.75
CA GLU A 123 -14.16 -5.11 6.90
C GLU A 123 -14.98 -5.05 5.61
N MET A 124 -15.13 -6.19 4.94
CA MET A 124 -16.03 -6.32 3.80
C MET A 124 -17.40 -6.79 4.30
N ASP A 125 -18.40 -5.91 4.25
CA ASP A 125 -19.79 -6.31 4.32
C ASP A 125 -20.09 -7.19 3.10
N ASN A 126 -20.26 -8.51 3.34
CA ASN A 126 -20.69 -9.49 2.33
C ASN A 126 -22.15 -9.25 1.89
#